data_AF-A0A376FG41-F1
#
_entry.id   AF-A0A376FG41-F1
#
_cell.length_a   1.000
_cell.length_b   1.000
_cell.length_c   1.000
_cell.angle_alpha   90.00
_cell.angle_beta   90.00
_cell.angle_gamma   90.00
#
_symmetry.space_group_name_H-M   'P 1'
#
loop_
_entity.id
_entity.type
_entity.pdbx_description
1 polymer ?
#
loop_
_entity_poly.entity_id
_entity_poly.type
_entity_poly.pdbx_seq_one_letter_code
_entity_poly.pdbx_strand_id
1 'polypeptide(L)'
;MVRELMAQRHIAENMLATAGGERRLTDILHISELLQEAGTQLESEHALVRWLAQQIADPNSNSSSQQMRLESDKHLVQIVTIHKSKGLEYPLVWLPFIANYRVQDQAFYHDRESFGGGARSQQRGVQR
;
A
#
# COMPACT_ATOMS: atom_id res chain seq x y z
N MET A 1 10.66 -16.87 -19.27
CA MET A 1 11.52 -17.47 -18.25
C MET A 1 10.77 -17.85 -16.97
N VAL A 2 10.20 -16.91 -16.19
CA VAL A 2 9.51 -17.27 -14.91
C VAL A 2 8.30 -18.18 -15.11
N ARG A 3 7.41 -17.90 -16.08
CA ARG A 3 6.25 -18.75 -16.37
C ARG A 3 6.63 -20.18 -16.76
N GLU A 4 7.74 -20.34 -17.46
CA GLU A 4 8.25 -21.64 -17.89
C GLU A 4 8.79 -22.45 -16.70
N LEU A 5 9.54 -21.80 -15.80
CA LEU A 5 9.97 -22.41 -14.54
C LEU A 5 8.78 -22.82 -13.67
N MET A 6 7.75 -21.98 -13.57
CA MET A 6 6.53 -22.29 -12.83
C MET A 6 5.82 -23.52 -13.38
N ALA A 7 5.72 -23.65 -14.70
CA ALA A 7 5.12 -24.81 -15.36
C ALA A 7 5.97 -26.08 -15.13
N GLN A 8 7.28 -26.01 -15.32
CA GLN A 8 8.18 -27.16 -15.15
C GLN A 8 8.21 -27.70 -13.71
N ARG A 9 7.91 -26.86 -12.72
CA ARG A 9 7.94 -27.21 -11.30
C ARG A 9 6.55 -27.35 -10.68
N HIS A 10 5.49 -27.27 -11.48
CA HIS A 10 4.09 -27.30 -11.02
C HIS A 10 3.80 -26.33 -9.87
N ILE A 11 4.41 -25.13 -9.90
CA ILE A 11 4.34 -24.17 -8.78
C ILE A 11 2.91 -23.67 -8.62
N ALA A 12 2.23 -23.39 -9.73
CA ALA A 12 0.87 -22.84 -9.70
C ALA A 12 -0.11 -23.85 -9.09
N GLU A 13 -0.08 -25.10 -9.55
CA GLU A 13 -0.95 -26.18 -9.09
C GLU A 13 -0.72 -26.47 -7.59
N ASN A 14 0.55 -26.58 -7.19
CA ASN A 14 0.91 -26.83 -5.79
C ASN A 14 0.50 -25.66 -4.89
N MET A 15 0.64 -24.42 -5.35
CA MET A 15 0.18 -23.26 -4.58
C MET A 15 -1.33 -23.22 -4.47
N LEU A 16 -2.06 -23.41 -5.56
CA LEU A 16 -3.53 -23.40 -5.55
C LEU A 16 -4.14 -24.47 -4.65
N ALA A 17 -3.46 -25.60 -4.44
CA ALA A 17 -3.87 -26.66 -3.51
C ALA A 17 -3.76 -26.29 -2.02
N THR A 18 -3.15 -25.15 -1.69
CA THR A 18 -2.90 -24.73 -0.29
C THR A 18 -3.77 -23.54 0.11
N ALA A 19 -4.08 -23.40 1.40
CA ALA A 19 -4.87 -22.27 1.90
C ALA A 19 -4.17 -20.92 1.58
N GLY A 20 -4.92 -19.96 1.04
CA GLY A 20 -4.37 -18.68 0.56
C GLY A 20 -3.49 -18.81 -0.69
N GLY A 21 -3.56 -19.95 -1.39
CA GLY A 21 -2.76 -20.26 -2.57
C GLY A 21 -2.93 -19.27 -3.72
N GLU A 22 -4.17 -18.90 -4.02
CA GLU A 22 -4.51 -17.89 -5.03
C GLU A 22 -3.77 -16.58 -4.77
N ARG A 23 -3.78 -16.11 -3.51
CA ARG A 23 -3.09 -14.87 -3.12
C ARG A 23 -1.60 -14.94 -3.35
N ARG A 24 -0.94 -15.99 -2.86
CA ARG A 24 0.50 -16.15 -3.03
C ARG A 24 0.89 -16.28 -4.51
N LEU A 25 0.10 -17.01 -5.29
CA LEU A 25 0.33 -17.18 -6.71
C LEU A 25 0.27 -15.83 -7.44
N THR A 26 -0.77 -15.05 -7.16
CA THR A 26 -0.93 -13.72 -7.74
C THR A 26 0.17 -12.75 -7.29
N ASP A 27 0.54 -12.75 -6.01
CA ASP A 27 1.64 -11.92 -5.51
C ASP A 27 2.97 -12.26 -6.21
N ILE A 28 3.24 -13.54 -6.48
CA ILE A 28 4.44 -13.97 -7.24
C ILE A 28 4.40 -13.51 -8.70
N LEU A 29 3.25 -13.64 -9.36
CA LEU A 29 3.09 -13.18 -10.73
C LEU A 29 3.28 -11.67 -10.83
N HIS A 30 2.72 -10.91 -9.89
CA HIS A 30 2.88 -9.47 -9.79
C HIS A 30 4.35 -9.06 -9.55
N ILE A 31 5.04 -9.71 -8.62
CA ILE A 31 6.49 -9.50 -8.40
C ILE A 31 7.28 -9.80 -9.69
N SER A 32 6.87 -10.81 -10.45
CA SER A 32 7.53 -11.16 -11.71
C SER A 32 7.37 -10.07 -12.77
N GLU A 33 6.21 -9.41 -12.83
CA GLU A 33 5.95 -8.27 -13.71
C GLU A 33 6.82 -7.07 -13.32
N LEU A 34 6.88 -6.74 -12.02
CA LEU A 34 7.74 -5.66 -11.51
C LEU A 34 9.23 -5.92 -11.80
N LEU A 35 9.68 -7.17 -11.63
CA LEU A 35 11.06 -7.58 -11.94
C LEU A 35 11.34 -7.51 -13.45
N GLN A 36 10.37 -7.88 -14.28
CA GLN A 36 10.50 -7.78 -15.73
C GLN A 36 10.64 -6.32 -16.15
N GLU A 37 9.83 -5.42 -15.60
CA GLU A 37 9.92 -3.98 -15.86
C GLU A 37 11.26 -3.40 -15.41
N ALA A 38 11.66 -3.65 -14.15
CA ALA A 38 12.94 -3.19 -13.62
C ALA A 38 14.14 -3.73 -14.43
N GLY A 39 14.04 -4.99 -14.88
CA GLY A 39 15.06 -5.63 -15.71
C GLY A 39 15.29 -4.94 -17.06
N THR A 40 14.30 -4.23 -17.61
CA THR A 40 14.50 -3.45 -18.85
C THR A 40 15.37 -2.21 -18.66
N GLN A 41 15.49 -1.72 -17.41
CA GLN A 41 16.21 -0.50 -17.07
C GLN A 41 17.61 -0.80 -16.48
N LEU A 42 17.91 -2.06 -16.19
CA LEU A 42 19.13 -2.49 -15.51
C LEU A 42 20.04 -3.26 -16.45
N GLU A 43 21.33 -2.96 -16.41
CA GLU A 43 22.32 -3.51 -17.35
C GLU A 43 22.78 -4.95 -17.01
N SER A 44 22.39 -5.51 -15.86
CA SER A 44 22.81 -6.86 -15.45
C SER A 44 21.81 -7.56 -14.51
N GLU A 45 21.83 -8.90 -14.53
CA GLU A 45 21.06 -9.74 -13.61
C GLU A 45 21.41 -9.48 -12.14
N HIS A 46 22.71 -9.27 -11.84
CA HIS A 46 23.15 -8.92 -10.48
C HIS A 46 22.58 -7.56 -10.02
N ALA A 47 22.42 -6.60 -10.93
CA ALA A 47 21.78 -5.34 -10.60
C ALA A 47 20.29 -5.54 -10.26
N LEU A 48 19.59 -6.43 -10.97
CA LEU A 48 18.19 -6.77 -10.66
C LEU A 48 18.04 -7.45 -9.29
N VAL A 49 18.95 -8.36 -8.93
CA VAL A 49 18.97 -8.99 -7.59
C VAL A 49 19.19 -7.95 -6.49
N ARG A 50 20.15 -7.04 -6.66
CA ARG A 50 20.37 -5.95 -5.70
C ARG A 50 19.17 -5.01 -5.60
N TRP A 51 18.55 -4.68 -6.74
CA TRP A 51 17.34 -3.86 -6.79
C TRP A 51 16.21 -4.51 -5.99
N LEU A 52 15.96 -5.81 -6.20
CA LEU A 52 14.94 -6.55 -5.44
C LEU A 52 15.24 -6.55 -3.94
N ALA A 53 16.49 -6.81 -3.55
CA ALA A 53 16.89 -6.77 -2.15
C ALA A 53 16.64 -5.39 -1.50
N GLN A 54 16.87 -4.32 -2.25
CA GLN A 54 16.61 -2.95 -1.79
C GLN A 54 15.11 -2.68 -1.63
N GLN A 55 14.27 -3.14 -2.57
CA GLN A 55 12.80 -3.02 -2.46
C GLN A 55 12.22 -3.83 -1.29
N ILE A 56 12.86 -4.95 -0.93
CA ILE A 56 12.48 -5.74 0.26
C ILE A 56 12.91 -5.04 1.55
N ALA A 57 14.12 -4.44 1.57
CA ALA A 57 14.66 -3.80 2.75
C ALA A 57 13.98 -2.46 3.08
N ASP A 58 13.60 -1.69 2.06
CA ASP A 58 12.94 -0.40 2.21
C ASP A 58 11.66 -0.34 1.36
N PRO A 59 10.57 -0.99 1.81
CA PRO A 59 9.33 -1.04 1.05
C PRO A 59 8.63 0.32 1.04
N ASN A 60 8.45 0.90 -0.14
CA ASN A 60 7.71 2.14 -0.30
C ASN A 60 6.19 1.93 -0.21
N SER A 61 5.65 1.93 1.01
CA SER A 61 4.21 1.75 1.31
C SER A 61 3.25 2.69 0.57
N ASN A 62 3.73 3.79 -0.03
CA ASN A 62 2.93 4.72 -0.84
C ASN A 62 2.91 4.38 -2.34
N SER A 63 3.70 3.40 -2.79
CA SER A 63 3.73 2.99 -4.20
C SER A 63 2.50 2.15 -4.55
N SER A 64 1.69 2.65 -5.47
CA SER A 64 0.50 1.93 -5.99
C SER A 64 0.87 0.59 -6.64
N SER A 65 2.10 0.47 -7.12
CA SER A 65 2.66 -0.76 -7.69
C SER A 65 2.93 -1.85 -6.64
N GLN A 66 2.92 -1.57 -5.33
CA GLN A 66 3.12 -2.59 -4.30
C GLN A 66 1.84 -3.28 -3.82
N GLN A 67 0.66 -2.85 -4.27
CA GLN A 67 -0.61 -3.44 -3.84
C GLN A 67 -1.47 -3.88 -5.02
N MET A 68 -1.41 -5.17 -5.34
CA MET A 68 -2.40 -5.80 -6.21
C MET A 68 -3.62 -6.23 -5.38
N ARG A 69 -4.81 -5.77 -5.78
CA ARG A 69 -6.08 -6.26 -5.25
C ARG A 69 -6.55 -7.45 -6.08
N LEU A 70 -6.85 -8.57 -5.43
CA LEU A 70 -7.46 -9.71 -6.11
C LEU A 70 -8.93 -9.47 -6.40
N GLU A 71 -9.45 -10.19 -7.39
CA GLU A 71 -10.89 -10.27 -7.57
C GLU A 71 -11.56 -11.05 -6.43
N SER A 72 -10.91 -12.06 -5.87
CA SER A 72 -11.42 -12.78 -4.69
C SER A 72 -11.50 -11.89 -3.44
N ASP A 73 -10.67 -10.85 -3.34
CA ASP A 73 -10.75 -9.85 -2.27
C ASP A 73 -12.07 -9.05 -2.32
N LYS A 74 -12.83 -9.06 -3.43
CA LYS A 74 -14.14 -8.37 -3.52
C LYS A 74 -15.17 -8.90 -2.52
N HIS A 75 -15.03 -10.15 -2.08
CA HIS A 75 -15.92 -10.78 -1.11
C HIS A 75 -15.45 -10.62 0.35
N LEU A 76 -14.30 -9.96 0.58
CA LEU A 76 -13.77 -9.73 1.92
C LEU A 76 -14.31 -8.42 2.51
N VAL A 77 -14.27 -8.32 3.84
CA VAL A 77 -14.55 -7.06 4.55
C VAL A 77 -13.51 -6.02 4.12
N GLN A 78 -13.99 -4.87 3.66
CA GLN A 78 -13.13 -3.80 3.19
C GLN A 78 -12.73 -2.88 4.36
N ILE A 79 -11.43 -2.83 4.65
CA ILE A 79 -10.85 -1.87 5.60
C ILE A 79 -10.29 -0.69 4.80
N VAL A 80 -10.89 0.47 4.97
CA VAL A 80 -10.47 1.72 4.30
C VAL A 80 -10.34 2.84 5.32
N THR A 81 -9.48 3.81 5.02
CA THR A 81 -9.40 5.04 5.82
C THR A 81 -10.59 5.95 5.49
N ILE A 82 -10.98 6.81 6.44
CA ILE A 82 -12.07 7.79 6.25
C ILE A 82 -11.83 8.67 5.01
N HIS A 83 -10.58 9.03 4.75
CA HIS A 83 -10.21 9.81 3.57
C HIS A 83 -10.46 9.03 2.27
N LYS A 84 -10.10 7.73 2.22
CA LYS A 84 -10.28 6.88 1.04
C LYS A 84 -11.73 6.48 0.81
N SER A 85 -12.61 6.58 1.82
CA SER A 85 -14.04 6.29 1.70
C SER A 85 -14.88 7.46 1.18
N LYS A 86 -14.31 8.66 1.01
CA LYS A 86 -15.06 9.84 0.54
C LYS A 86 -15.67 9.57 -0.85
N GLY A 87 -16.99 9.69 -0.97
CA GLY A 87 -17.72 9.44 -2.21
C GLY A 87 -18.00 7.96 -2.52
N LEU A 88 -17.69 7.06 -1.58
CA LEU A 88 -18.04 5.64 -1.67
C LEU A 88 -19.23 5.34 -0.76
N GLU A 89 -20.04 4.36 -1.16
CA GLU A 89 -21.19 3.87 -0.40
C GLU A 89 -21.01 2.38 -0.09
N TYR A 90 -21.40 1.98 1.12
CA TYR A 90 -21.33 0.60 1.59
C TYR A 90 -22.64 0.22 2.27
N PRO A 91 -23.15 -1.01 2.11
CA PRO A 91 -24.39 -1.45 2.77
C PRO A 91 -24.32 -1.41 4.30
N LEU A 92 -23.14 -1.67 4.88
CA LEU A 92 -22.88 -1.63 6.31
C LEU A 92 -21.46 -1.09 6.56
N VAL A 93 -21.33 -0.19 7.53
CA VAL A 93 -20.04 0.42 7.91
C VAL A 93 -19.80 0.25 9.41
N TRP A 94 -18.59 -0.18 9.79
CA TRP A 94 -18.13 -0.25 11.17
C TRP A 94 -17.03 0.78 11.42
N LEU A 95 -17.13 1.54 12.51
CA LEU A 95 -16.17 2.58 12.90
C LEU A 95 -15.60 2.30 14.32
N PRO A 96 -14.72 1.29 14.48
CA PRO A 96 -14.32 0.80 15.81
C PRO A 96 -13.57 1.82 16.66
N PHE A 97 -12.99 2.85 16.05
CA PHE A 97 -12.10 3.82 16.71
C PHE A 97 -12.56 5.28 16.56
N ILE A 98 -13.83 5.53 16.21
CA ILE A 98 -14.29 6.90 15.92
C ILE A 98 -14.16 7.86 17.11
N ALA A 99 -14.26 7.33 18.33
CA ALA A 99 -14.11 8.07 19.57
C ALA A 99 -12.68 8.02 20.13
N ASN A 100 -11.73 7.35 19.46
CA ASN A 100 -10.35 7.33 19.92
C ASN A 100 -9.75 8.73 19.75
N TYR A 101 -9.42 9.34 20.88
CA TYR A 101 -8.74 10.62 20.92
C TYR A 101 -7.22 10.40 20.95
N ARG A 102 -6.53 11.02 20.00
CA ARG A 102 -5.07 11.13 20.03
C ARG A 102 -4.73 12.60 20.26
N VAL A 103 -4.08 12.90 21.38
CA VAL A 103 -3.52 14.24 21.65
C VAL A 103 -2.58 14.58 20.49
N GLN A 104 -2.84 15.70 19.82
CA GLN A 104 -1.96 16.24 18.79
C GLN A 104 -1.06 17.29 19.44
N ASP A 105 0.26 17.13 19.29
CA ASP A 105 1.25 18.09 19.84
C ASP A 105 1.17 19.46 19.15
N GLN A 106 0.55 19.53 17.97
CA GLN A 106 0.30 20.76 17.22
C GLN A 106 -1.19 20.89 16.89
N ALA A 107 -1.85 21.83 17.56
CA ALA A 107 -3.19 22.27 17.17
C ALA A 107 -3.05 23.41 16.16
N PHE A 108 -3.50 23.17 14.92
CA PHE A 108 -3.66 24.24 13.94
C PHE A 108 -4.98 24.97 14.20
N TYR A 109 -4.88 26.19 14.74
CA TYR A 109 -6.03 27.08 14.89
C TYR A 109 -6.16 27.93 13.63
N HIS A 110 -7.27 27.77 12.90
CA HIS A 110 -7.65 28.68 11.83
C HIS A 110 -8.65 29.69 12.40
N ASP A 111 -8.16 30.82 12.91
CA ASP A 111 -9.05 31.94 13.21
C ASP A 111 -9.39 32.71 11.93
N ARG A 112 -10.50 33.46 11.98
CA ARG A 112 -10.98 34.27 10.86
C ARG A 112 -10.05 35.46 10.55
N GLU A 113 -9.15 35.83 11.45
CA GLU A 113 -8.22 36.96 11.26
C GLU A 113 -6.97 36.53 10.47
N SER A 114 -6.54 35.28 10.60
CA SER A 114 -5.36 34.69 9.97
C SER A 114 -5.52 34.39 8.48
N PHE A 115 -6.74 34.48 7.95
CA PHE A 115 -7.02 34.24 6.53
C PHE A 115 -6.76 35.49 5.66
N GLY A 116 -6.57 36.66 6.28
CA GLY A 116 -6.36 37.94 5.61
C GLY A 116 -4.90 38.33 5.46
N GLY A 117 -4.19 37.69 4.53
CA GLY A 117 -2.97 38.25 3.94
C GLY A 117 -1.65 37.84 4.60
N GLY A 118 -0.80 37.20 3.80
CA GLY A 118 0.67 37.26 3.86
C GLY A 118 1.35 37.07 5.22
N ALA A 119 1.90 35.86 5.42
CA ALA A 119 3.07 35.59 6.26
C ALA A 119 2.94 35.84 7.78
N ARG A 120 2.66 34.75 8.53
CA ARG A 120 3.57 34.13 9.53
C ARG A 120 2.74 33.17 10.40
N SER A 121 3.00 31.87 10.24
CA SER A 121 2.52 30.84 11.16
C SER A 121 3.15 31.06 12.54
N GLN A 122 2.44 31.72 13.46
CA GLN A 122 2.86 31.84 14.85
C GLN A 122 2.53 30.54 15.57
N GLN A 123 3.56 29.70 15.73
CA GLN A 123 3.59 28.59 16.69
C GLN A 123 3.39 29.17 18.10
N ARG A 124 2.15 29.16 18.61
CA ARG A 124 1.92 29.32 20.04
C ARG A 124 1.87 27.93 20.66
N GLY A 125 2.99 27.55 21.27
CA GLY A 125 3.07 26.37 22.13
C GLY A 125 2.08 26.53 23.29
N VAL A 126 1.23 25.52 23.46
CA VAL A 126 0.35 25.40 24.62
C VAL A 126 1.20 24.89 25.77
N GLN A 127 1.53 25.75 26.73
CA GLN A 127 2.00 25.31 28.04
C GLN A 127 0.79 25.03 28.93
N ARG A 128 0.67 23.74 29.28
CA ARG A 128 -0.16 23.11 30.31
C ARG A 128 -1.63 22.85 29.99
#